data_AF-A0A419YZ16-F1
#
_entry.id   AF-A0A419YZ16-F1
#
_cell.length_a   1.000
_cell.length_b   1.000
_cell.length_c   1.000
_cell.angle_alpha   90.00
_cell.angle_beta   90.00
_cell.angle_gamma   90.00
#
_symmetry.space_group_name_H-M   'P 1'
#
loop_
_entity.id
_entity.type
_entity.pdbx_description
1 polymer ?
#
loop_
_entity_poly.entity_id
_entity_poly.type
_entity_poly.pdbx_seq_one_letter_code
_entity_poly.pdbx_strand_id
1 'polypeptide(L)'
;MLKVTVELWPGGRESGSRVLATAKIGRVKSGSLANYKVELSEDPHGKICGSLDDYPRYASTLWDLVARAVAVALTGKEELPPRPQQLDVPVRISGNTPYVRFREIPEPARSLFKKRMAFSTRPLIDEDPEPMECAYAWDWRDFLDGGR
;
A
#
# COMPACT_ATOMS: atom_id res chain seq x y z
N MET A 1 -1.26 -25.11 -3.55
CA MET A 1 -0.94 -23.68 -3.69
C MET A 1 -2.06 -22.90 -3.05
N LEU A 2 -1.75 -21.98 -2.13
CA LEU A 2 -2.71 -21.09 -1.50
C LEU A 2 -2.61 -19.72 -2.17
N LYS A 3 -3.75 -19.11 -2.50
CA LYS A 3 -3.83 -17.73 -3.02
C LYS A 3 -4.65 -16.91 -2.04
N VAL A 4 -4.13 -15.76 -1.64
CA VAL A 4 -4.82 -14.75 -0.83
C VAL A 4 -4.99 -13.50 -1.68
N THR A 5 -6.16 -12.88 -1.61
CA THR A 5 -6.48 -11.61 -2.27
C THR A 5 -6.88 -10.60 -1.21
N VAL A 6 -6.36 -9.38 -1.31
CA VAL A 6 -6.82 -8.23 -0.52
C VAL A 6 -7.65 -7.38 -1.46
N GLU A 7 -8.91 -7.18 -1.10
CA GLU A 7 -9.87 -6.44 -1.91
C GLU A 7 -10.44 -5.27 -1.12
N LEU A 8 -10.62 -4.14 -1.80
CA LEU A 8 -11.38 -3.01 -1.28
C LEU A 8 -12.80 -3.10 -1.84
N TRP A 9 -13.79 -3.05 -0.95
CA TRP A 9 -15.21 -3.09 -1.29
C TRP A 9 -15.85 -1.74 -0.91
N PRO A 10 -15.97 -0.79 -1.84
CA PRO A 10 -16.52 0.53 -1.55
C PRO A 10 -17.93 0.44 -0.98
N GLY A 11 -18.15 0.99 0.22
CA GLY A 11 -19.44 0.93 0.90
C GLY A 11 -19.92 -0.49 1.23
N GLY A 12 -19.01 -1.47 1.30
CA GLY A 12 -19.32 -2.88 1.54
C GLY A 12 -20.01 -3.59 0.37
N ARG A 13 -20.04 -2.98 -0.83
CA ARG A 13 -20.66 -3.55 -2.02
C ARG A 13 -19.62 -4.25 -2.87
N GLU A 14 -20.00 -5.42 -3.39
CA GLU A 14 -19.20 -6.16 -4.37
C GLU A 14 -19.08 -5.40 -5.70
N SER A 15 -20.16 -4.68 -6.07
CA SER A 15 -20.16 -3.80 -7.24
C SER A 15 -19.22 -2.61 -7.01
N GLY A 16 -18.08 -2.66 -7.68
CA GLY A 16 -16.98 -1.70 -7.51
C GLY A 16 -15.83 -2.22 -6.64
N SER A 17 -15.85 -3.50 -6.25
CA SER A 17 -14.71 -4.14 -5.61
C SER A 17 -13.48 -4.10 -6.52
N ARG A 18 -12.30 -3.94 -5.90
CA ARG A 18 -11.02 -4.00 -6.61
C ARG A 18 -10.00 -4.76 -5.79
N VAL A 19 -9.22 -5.61 -6.46
CA VAL A 19 -8.05 -6.27 -5.87
C VAL A 19 -6.94 -5.24 -5.71
N LEU A 20 -6.42 -5.10 -4.49
CA LEU A 20 -5.31 -4.22 -4.16
C LEU A 20 -3.98 -4.98 -4.11
N ALA A 21 -4.00 -6.20 -3.57
CA ALA A 21 -2.82 -7.03 -3.44
C ALA A 21 -3.16 -8.51 -3.54
N THR A 22 -2.17 -9.32 -3.90
CA THR A 22 -2.27 -10.78 -3.90
C THR A 22 -1.06 -11.42 -3.24
N ALA A 23 -1.28 -12.54 -2.56
CA ALA A 23 -0.21 -13.42 -2.08
C ALA A 23 -0.39 -14.82 -2.65
N LYS A 24 0.68 -15.39 -3.21
CA LYS A 24 0.75 -16.79 -3.63
C LYS A 24 1.71 -17.52 -2.72
N ILE A 25 1.21 -18.53 -2.02
CA ILE A 25 1.96 -19.33 -1.06
C ILE A 25 2.03 -20.77 -1.60
N GLY A 26 3.20 -21.13 -2.12
CA GLY A 26 3.50 -22.43 -2.71
C GLY A 26 4.28 -23.30 -1.75
N ARG A 27 3.79 -24.50 -1.46
CA ARG A 27 4.55 -25.49 -0.68
C ARG A 27 5.64 -26.10 -1.56
N VAL A 28 6.89 -26.05 -1.11
CA VAL A 28 8.06 -26.62 -1.82
C VAL A 28 8.59 -27.90 -1.16
N LYS A 29 8.44 -28.06 0.16
CA LYS A 29 8.73 -29.30 0.91
C LYS A 29 7.50 -29.73 1.69
N SER A 30 7.19 -31.03 1.66
CA SER A 30 6.05 -31.61 2.38
C SER A 30 6.52 -32.30 3.67
N GLY A 31 5.62 -32.47 4.62
CA GLY A 31 5.89 -33.11 5.91
C GLY A 31 5.09 -32.45 7.05
N SER A 32 5.37 -32.89 8.28
CA SER A 32 4.94 -32.19 9.50
C SER A 32 5.60 -30.81 9.62
N LEU A 33 6.86 -30.71 9.18
CA LEU A 33 7.62 -29.49 8.96
C LEU A 33 7.74 -29.25 7.45
N ALA A 34 7.04 -28.23 6.95
CA ALA A 34 6.92 -27.94 5.53
C ALA A 34 7.57 -26.60 5.18
N ASN A 35 8.15 -26.52 3.98
CA ASN A 35 8.75 -25.27 3.49
C ASN A 35 7.83 -24.66 2.43
N TYR A 36 7.74 -23.33 2.43
CA TYR A 36 6.88 -22.56 1.56
C TYR A 36 7.66 -21.45 0.87
N LYS A 37 7.37 -21.23 -0.41
CA LYS A 37 7.73 -20.00 -1.14
C LYS A 37 6.54 -19.07 -1.20
N VAL A 38 6.79 -17.80 -1.01
CA VAL A 38 5.78 -16.74 -0.96
C VAL A 38 6.09 -15.71 -2.04
N GLU A 39 5.09 -15.35 -2.83
CA GLU A 39 5.13 -14.23 -3.77
C GLU A 39 3.99 -13.28 -3.41
N LEU A 40 4.33 -12.09 -2.90
CA LEU A 40 3.42 -10.97 -2.74
C LEU A 40 3.46 -10.11 -4.00
N SER A 41 2.31 -9.55 -4.38
CA SER A 41 2.21 -8.62 -5.50
C SER A 41 1.24 -7.50 -5.14
N GLU A 42 1.69 -6.26 -5.25
CA GLU A 42 0.91 -5.04 -5.00
C GLU A 42 1.45 -3.91 -5.90
N ASP A 43 0.56 -3.11 -6.51
CA ASP A 43 0.98 -1.87 -7.18
C ASP A 43 1.06 -0.72 -6.16
N PRO A 44 2.13 0.09 -6.13
CA PRO A 44 3.22 0.17 -7.10
C PRO A 44 4.47 -0.67 -6.72
N HIS A 45 4.45 -1.39 -5.59
CA HIS A 45 5.62 -2.10 -5.05
C HIS A 45 6.08 -3.32 -5.86
N GLY A 46 5.29 -3.75 -6.84
CA GLY A 46 5.60 -4.87 -7.72
C GLY A 46 5.52 -6.19 -6.97
N LYS A 47 6.51 -7.06 -7.21
CA LYS A 47 6.57 -8.41 -6.63
C LYS A 47 7.62 -8.50 -5.54
N ILE A 48 7.25 -9.09 -4.41
CA ILE A 48 8.12 -9.32 -3.26
C ILE A 48 8.10 -10.82 -2.93
N CYS A 49 9.26 -11.44 -2.74
CA CYS A 49 9.38 -12.88 -2.53
C CYS A 49 9.98 -13.19 -1.16
N GLY A 50 9.54 -14.31 -0.57
CA GLY A 50 10.08 -14.82 0.69
C GLY A 50 10.00 -16.36 0.77
N SER A 51 10.63 -16.93 1.79
CA SER A 51 10.62 -18.36 2.07
C SER A 51 10.42 -18.63 3.55
N LEU A 52 9.43 -19.45 3.89
CA LEU A 52 9.17 -19.92 5.24
C LEU A 52 9.62 -21.37 5.35
N ASP A 53 10.59 -21.66 6.21
CA ASP A 53 11.20 -22.98 6.34
C ASP A 53 10.70 -23.69 7.61
N ASP A 54 10.59 -25.02 7.53
CA ASP A 54 10.21 -25.91 8.63
C ASP A 54 8.92 -25.50 9.40
N TYR A 55 7.92 -24.98 8.68
CA TYR A 55 6.66 -24.56 9.27
C TYR A 55 5.83 -25.75 9.79
N PRO A 56 5.37 -25.73 11.06
CA PRO A 56 4.64 -26.83 11.68
C PRO A 56 3.17 -26.86 11.23
N ARG A 57 2.92 -27.48 10.07
CA ARG A 57 1.66 -27.41 9.33
C ARG A 57 0.40 -27.77 10.13
N TYR A 58 0.51 -28.73 11.04
CA TYR A 58 -0.63 -29.27 11.78
C TYR A 58 -0.81 -28.65 13.17
N ALA A 59 0.09 -27.74 13.57
CA ALA A 59 0.06 -27.13 14.89
C ALA A 59 -0.66 -25.77 14.91
N SER A 60 -1.11 -25.27 13.75
CA SER A 60 -1.59 -23.91 13.60
C SER A 60 -2.66 -23.76 12.52
N THR A 61 -3.24 -22.57 12.44
CA THR A 61 -4.29 -22.24 11.45
C THR A 61 -3.68 -21.87 10.09
N LEU A 62 -4.51 -21.85 9.06
CA LEU A 62 -4.11 -21.33 7.75
C LEU A 62 -3.79 -19.83 7.80
N TRP A 63 -4.45 -19.08 8.68
CA TRP A 63 -4.23 -17.64 8.83
C TRP A 63 -2.87 -17.32 9.47
N ASP A 64 -2.39 -18.15 10.39
CA ASP A 64 -1.03 -18.05 10.92
C ASP A 64 0.02 -18.28 9.82
N LEU A 65 -0.19 -19.29 8.95
CA LEU A 65 0.66 -19.49 7.77
C LEU A 65 0.67 -18.24 6.88
N VAL A 66 -0.50 -17.65 6.62
CA VAL A 66 -0.61 -16.43 5.82
C VAL A 66 0.12 -15.26 6.49
N ALA A 67 -0.06 -15.05 7.79
CA ALA A 67 0.56 -13.95 8.52
C ALA A 67 2.09 -14.06 8.50
N ARG A 68 2.65 -15.24 8.80
CA ARG A 68 4.10 -15.49 8.77
C ARG A 68 4.67 -15.41 7.36
N ALA A 69 3.95 -15.93 6.36
CA ALA A 69 4.33 -15.82 4.96
C ALA A 69 4.43 -14.36 4.52
N VAL A 70 3.46 -13.52 4.88
CA VAL A 70 3.47 -12.09 4.60
C VAL A 70 4.63 -11.41 5.34
N ALA A 71 4.82 -11.70 6.62
CA ALA A 71 5.92 -11.14 7.41
C ALA A 71 7.29 -11.43 6.77
N VAL A 72 7.57 -12.70 6.48
CA VAL A 72 8.85 -13.11 5.88
C VAL A 72 9.07 -12.51 4.50
N ALA A 73 8.03 -12.44 3.67
CA ALA A 73 8.17 -11.78 2.37
C ALA A 73 8.48 -10.28 2.53
N LEU A 74 7.89 -9.59 3.50
CA LEU A 74 8.11 -8.16 3.71
C LEU A 74 9.44 -7.82 4.41
N THR A 75 9.90 -8.64 5.37
CA THR A 75 11.03 -8.29 6.25
C THR A 75 12.19 -9.26 6.20
N GLY A 76 12.03 -10.42 5.54
CA GLY A 76 12.95 -11.54 5.62
C GLY A 76 12.91 -12.30 6.95
N LYS A 77 12.02 -11.92 7.87
CA LYS A 77 11.86 -12.54 9.20
C LYS A 77 10.38 -12.82 9.48
N GLU A 78 10.09 -13.69 10.43
CA GLU A 78 8.72 -13.94 10.91
C GLU A 78 8.21 -12.83 11.84
N GLU A 79 8.51 -11.57 11.51
CA GLU A 79 8.15 -10.37 12.25
C GLU A 79 7.62 -9.32 11.27
N LEU A 80 6.47 -8.73 11.60
CA LEU A 80 5.91 -7.64 10.80
C LEU A 80 6.79 -6.39 10.90
N PRO A 81 6.86 -5.58 9.83
CA PRO A 81 7.51 -4.28 9.91
C PRO A 81 6.79 -3.40 10.95
N PRO A 82 7.46 -2.35 11.47
CA PRO A 82 6.80 -1.39 12.35
C PRO A 82 5.58 -0.80 11.67
N ARG A 83 4.56 -0.46 12.46
CA ARG A 83 3.34 0.15 11.96
C ARG A 83 3.69 1.42 11.14
N PRO A 84 3.21 1.54 9.89
CA PRO A 84 3.40 2.75 9.11
C PRO A 84 2.86 3.98 9.84
N GLN A 85 3.60 5.09 9.75
CA GLN A 85 3.18 6.36 10.33
C GLN A 85 2.31 7.14 9.35
N GLN A 86 1.43 7.98 9.89
CA GLN A 86 0.65 8.91 9.08
C GLN A 86 1.60 9.94 8.45
N LEU A 87 1.34 10.27 7.18
CA LEU A 87 2.13 11.27 6.46
C LEU A 87 1.81 12.66 6.99
N ASP A 88 2.85 13.34 7.49
CA ASP A 88 2.78 14.73 7.91
C ASP A 88 3.32 15.62 6.78
N VAL A 89 2.43 16.01 5.86
CA VAL A 89 2.74 16.89 4.74
C VAL A 89 2.27 18.31 5.06
N PRO A 90 3.16 19.32 5.00
CA PRO A 90 2.79 20.69 5.29
C PRO A 90 1.69 21.24 4.37
N VAL A 91 0.65 21.84 4.96
CA VAL A 91 -0.34 22.64 4.24
C VAL A 91 0.09 24.09 4.26
N ARG A 92 0.17 24.70 3.07
CA ARG A 92 0.55 26.10 2.86
C ARG A 92 -0.66 26.89 2.42
N ILE A 93 -0.56 28.22 2.48
CA ILE A 93 -1.63 29.15 2.08
C ILE A 93 -1.00 30.22 1.19
N SER A 94 -1.57 30.43 0.00
CA SER A 94 -1.28 31.58 -0.86
C SER A 94 -2.59 32.34 -1.09
N GLY A 95 -2.65 33.60 -0.65
CA GLY A 95 -3.90 34.36 -0.53
C GLY A 95 -4.94 33.64 0.35
N ASN A 96 -6.02 33.14 -0.28
CA ASN A 96 -7.07 32.36 0.38
C ASN A 96 -7.10 30.88 -0.04
N THR A 97 -6.05 30.41 -0.73
CA THR A 97 -5.97 29.06 -1.31
C THR A 97 -5.04 28.18 -0.47
N PRO A 98 -5.57 27.21 0.32
CA PRO A 98 -4.75 26.23 1.00
C PRO A 98 -4.29 25.13 0.03
N TYR A 99 -3.00 24.82 0.02
CA TYR A 99 -2.39 23.88 -0.93
C TYR A 99 -1.27 23.04 -0.30
N VAL A 100 -0.94 21.93 -0.96
CA VAL A 100 0.24 21.10 -0.68
C VAL A 100 1.13 21.08 -1.91
N ARG A 101 2.45 20.93 -1.70
CA ARG A 101 3.43 20.82 -2.77
C ARG A 101 3.75 19.36 -3.04
N PHE A 102 3.75 18.92 -4.30
CA PHE A 102 4.08 17.53 -4.61
C PHE A 102 5.48 17.14 -4.12
N ARG A 103 6.46 18.04 -4.20
CA ARG A 103 7.84 17.77 -3.75
C ARG A 103 7.98 17.53 -2.24
N GLU A 104 7.03 17.99 -1.43
CA GLU A 104 7.01 17.80 0.02
C GLU A 104 6.31 16.47 0.42
N ILE A 105 5.67 15.79 -0.53
CA ILE A 105 5.05 14.48 -0.30
C ILE A 105 6.13 13.39 -0.46
N PRO A 106 6.32 12.50 0.52
CA PRO A 106 7.27 11.39 0.39
C PRO A 106 6.73 10.31 -0.57
N GLU A 107 7.64 9.58 -1.20
CA GLU A 107 7.29 8.36 -1.93
C GLU A 107 6.92 7.24 -0.94
N PRO A 108 6.00 6.31 -1.30
CA PRO A 108 5.33 6.18 -2.60
C PRO A 108 4.06 7.04 -2.76
N ALA A 109 3.66 7.77 -1.70
CA ALA A 109 2.40 8.51 -1.70
C ALA A 109 2.35 9.62 -2.75
N ARG A 110 3.49 10.27 -3.03
CA ARG A 110 3.58 11.28 -4.10
C ARG A 110 3.20 10.72 -5.46
N SER A 111 3.76 9.58 -5.85
CA SER A 111 3.45 8.94 -7.14
C SER A 111 1.98 8.54 -7.25
N LEU A 112 1.43 7.95 -6.18
CA LEU A 112 0.02 7.56 -6.12
C LEU A 112 -0.91 8.78 -6.21
N PHE A 113 -0.60 9.83 -5.47
CA PHE A 113 -1.38 11.06 -5.46
C PHE A 113 -1.30 11.79 -6.81
N LYS A 114 -0.12 11.86 -7.44
CA LYS A 114 0.04 12.41 -8.79
C LYS A 114 -0.82 11.66 -9.82
N LYS A 115 -0.83 10.32 -9.76
CA LYS A 115 -1.66 9.50 -10.66
C LYS A 115 -3.15 9.81 -10.50
N ARG A 116 -3.61 10.02 -9.27
CA ARG A 116 -4.99 10.44 -8.98
C ARG A 116 -5.30 11.85 -9.48
N MET A 117 -4.36 12.78 -9.32
CA MET A 117 -4.52 14.18 -9.74
C MET A 117 -4.38 14.40 -11.26
N ALA A 118 -4.06 13.38 -12.05
CA ALA A 118 -3.76 13.51 -13.48
C ALA A 118 -4.86 14.22 -14.30
N PHE A 119 -6.12 14.10 -13.89
CA PHE A 119 -7.28 14.72 -14.54
C PHE A 119 -7.99 15.76 -13.68
N SER A 120 -7.39 16.15 -12.54
CA SER A 120 -7.97 17.12 -11.61
C SER A 120 -7.41 18.51 -11.87
N THR A 121 -8.23 19.53 -11.61
CA THR A 121 -7.77 20.92 -11.64
C THR A 121 -6.78 21.15 -10.50
N ARG A 122 -5.63 21.77 -10.82
CA ARG A 122 -4.59 22.12 -9.86
C ARG A 122 -4.53 23.63 -9.66
N PRO A 123 -4.19 24.13 -8.46
CA PRO A 123 -3.96 25.54 -8.27
C PRO A 123 -2.68 25.97 -8.99
N LEU A 124 -2.72 27.15 -9.62
CA LEU A 124 -1.52 27.87 -10.03
C LEU A 124 -1.08 28.76 -8.86
N ILE A 125 0.10 28.52 -8.30
CA ILE A 125 0.63 29.28 -7.17
C ILE A 125 1.87 30.07 -7.64
N ASP A 126 1.66 31.32 -8.08
CA ASP A 126 2.74 32.15 -8.66
C ASP A 126 3.90 32.43 -7.68
N GLU A 127 3.61 32.43 -6.37
CA GLU A 127 4.59 32.61 -5.30
C GLU A 127 5.49 31.36 -5.08
N ASP A 128 5.13 30.22 -5.66
CA ASP A 128 5.90 28.99 -5.54
C ASP A 128 7.00 28.90 -6.61
N PRO A 129 8.19 28.38 -6.28
CA PRO A 129 9.21 28.07 -7.28
C PRO A 129 8.73 27.14 -8.41
N GLU A 130 7.73 26.28 -8.14
CA GLU A 130 7.10 25.41 -9.14
C GLU A 130 5.57 25.60 -9.12
N PRO A 131 5.05 26.66 -9.76
CA PRO A 131 3.64 27.07 -9.63
C PRO A 131 2.60 26.02 -9.99
N MET A 132 2.96 25.07 -10.87
CA MET A 132 2.08 24.00 -11.37
C MET A 132 2.24 22.66 -10.62
N GLU A 133 3.20 22.57 -9.71
CA GLU A 133 3.48 21.34 -8.93
C GLU A 133 2.87 21.39 -7.51
N CYS A 134 1.67 21.96 -7.45
CA CYS A 134 0.84 22.05 -6.25
C CYS A 134 -0.51 21.34 -6.45
N ALA A 135 -1.11 20.93 -5.35
CA ALA A 135 -2.48 20.44 -5.29
C ALA A 135 -3.23 21.15 -4.17
N TYR A 136 -4.54 21.30 -4.28
CA TYR A 136 -5.31 21.90 -3.19
C TYR A 136 -5.29 21.00 -1.95
N ALA A 137 -5.30 21.62 -0.76
CA ALA A 137 -5.20 20.89 0.49
C ALA A 137 -6.41 19.98 0.78
N TRP A 138 -7.57 20.24 0.16
CA TRP A 138 -8.74 19.36 0.25
C TRP A 138 -8.57 18.05 -0.55
N ASP A 139 -7.87 18.06 -1.68
CA ASP A 139 -7.65 16.89 -2.54
C ASP A 139 -6.68 15.94 -1.84
N TRP A 140 -5.70 16.52 -1.15
CA TRP A 140 -4.77 15.77 -0.31
C TRP A 140 -5.48 15.11 0.88
N ARG A 141 -6.38 15.82 1.56
CA ARG A 141 -7.19 15.25 2.65
C ARG A 141 -8.09 14.13 2.15
N ASP A 142 -8.81 14.36 1.05
CA ASP A 142 -9.64 13.33 0.42
C ASP A 142 -8.82 12.10 0.02
N PHE A 143 -7.58 12.29 -0.45
CA PHE A 143 -6.68 11.18 -0.76
C PHE A 143 -6.30 10.37 0.48
N LEU A 144 -5.97 11.04 1.59
CA LEU A 144 -5.63 10.36 2.86
C LEU A 144 -6.81 9.63 3.49
N ASP A 145 -8.02 10.21 3.39
CA ASP A 145 -9.25 9.62 3.92
C ASP A 145 -9.79 8.48 3.03
N GLY A 146 -9.14 8.21 1.90
CA GLY A 146 -9.62 7.25 0.91
C GLY A 146 -10.92 7.69 0.21
N GLY A 147 -11.27 8.98 0.30
CA GLY A 147 -12.33 9.62 -0.47
C GLY A 147 -12.00 9.62 -1.97
N ARG A 148 -13.01 9.82 -2.81
CA ARG A 148 -13.03 9.81 -4.29
C ARG A 148 -11.83 9.23 -5.07
#